data_AF-A0A7M3P2L1-F1
#
_entry.id   AF-A0A7M3P2L1-F1
#
_cell.length_a   1.000
_cell.length_b   1.000
_cell.length_c   1.000
_cell.angle_alpha   90.00
_cell.angle_beta   90.00
_cell.angle_gamma   90.00
#
_symmetry.space_group_name_H-M   'P 1'
#
loop_
_entity.id
_entity.type
_entity.pdbx_description
1 polymer ?
#
loop_
_entity_poly.entity_id
_entity_poly.type
_entity_poly.pdbx_seq_one_letter_code
_entity_poly.pdbx_strand_id
1 'polypeptide(L)'
;HALVVAEGRFRELTWRTSGAGTVLGELVERYGPSATAALAGHVEQAKDRLVFATTQLNHARQAADLGDNGRAAGRLRAAEGAIAQAAAFIDGVERHAGELARASGMVPAALTGAEVEIAGAREARRWVRSPYADIPPGELRARVVHADLVLAGVREELTSGRPYDPLDVLRRIVRGVAPVAAGRAGVIPVAALVCARSAVTGADDVVATHRAAVGGEARTRLAEARRLLAPPAPAPAGRGPRAELADLVSADTLAQQAHELAEQDIRLHGHPADAPGHDISGRTGAVLGGILLPNMPNMPAGGPPPSFGGPRSHDRRPAPTDG
;
A
#
# COMPACT_ATOMS: atom_id res chain seq x y z
N HIS A 1 15.11 -8.65 30.45
CA HIS A 1 13.84 -9.14 29.87
C HIS A 1 13.60 -8.58 28.46
N ALA A 2 13.57 -7.26 28.25
CA ALA A 2 13.27 -6.66 26.94
C ALA A 2 14.25 -7.07 25.80
N LEU A 3 15.56 -7.14 26.07
CA LEU A 3 16.56 -7.58 25.08
C LEU A 3 16.29 -9.01 24.56
N VAL A 4 15.95 -9.94 25.45
CA VAL A 4 15.64 -11.34 25.08
C VAL A 4 14.41 -11.42 24.19
N VAL A 5 13.38 -10.61 24.47
CA VAL A 5 12.17 -10.53 23.64
C VAL A 5 12.51 -10.01 22.24
N ALA A 6 13.33 -8.96 22.13
CA ALA A 6 13.75 -8.42 20.84
C ALA A 6 14.58 -9.43 20.02
N GLU A 7 15.48 -10.18 20.68
CA GLU A 7 16.24 -11.25 20.04
C GLU A 7 15.36 -12.42 19.56
N GLY A 8 14.33 -12.78 20.33
CA GLY A 8 13.35 -13.78 19.92
C GLY A 8 12.62 -13.38 18.64
N ARG A 9 12.09 -12.16 18.60
CA ARG A 9 11.43 -11.58 17.42
C ARG A 9 12.37 -11.48 16.21
N PHE A 10 13.62 -11.10 16.44
CA PHE A 10 14.64 -11.04 15.38
C PHE A 10 14.88 -12.41 14.71
N ARG A 11 14.99 -13.49 15.51
CA ARG A 11 15.19 -14.85 14.98
C ARG A 11 13.97 -15.34 14.20
N GLU A 12 12.77 -15.13 14.75
CA GLU A 12 11.51 -15.45 14.08
C GLU A 12 11.44 -14.75 12.71
N LEU A 13 11.69 -13.45 12.67
CA LEU A 13 11.60 -12.65 11.46
C LEU A 13 12.66 -13.04 10.42
N THR A 14 13.85 -13.45 10.87
CA THR A 14 14.90 -13.97 9.97
C THR A 14 14.41 -15.20 9.21
N TRP A 15 13.71 -16.12 9.88
CA TRP A 15 13.09 -17.28 9.21
C TRP A 15 11.96 -16.89 8.26
N ARG A 16 11.10 -15.95 8.66
CA ARG A 16 10.03 -15.44 7.80
C ARG A 16 10.56 -14.75 6.53
N THR A 17 11.67 -14.03 6.60
CA THR A 17 12.29 -13.37 5.44
C THR A 17 12.70 -14.37 4.35
N SER A 18 13.23 -15.54 4.73
CA SER A 18 13.53 -16.60 3.76
C SER A 18 12.25 -17.12 3.08
N GLY A 19 11.19 -17.37 3.85
CA GLY A 19 9.89 -17.80 3.30
C GLY A 19 9.26 -16.77 2.36
N ALA A 20 9.36 -15.48 2.69
CA ALA A 20 8.86 -14.40 1.83
C ALA A 20 9.57 -14.32 0.47
N GLY A 21 10.87 -14.63 0.43
CA GLY A 21 11.61 -14.74 -0.83
C GLY A 21 11.07 -15.84 -1.75
N THR A 22 10.73 -17.00 -1.18
CA THR A 22 10.07 -18.10 -1.91
C THR A 22 8.70 -17.68 -2.42
N VAL A 23 7.85 -17.10 -1.55
CA VAL A 23 6.52 -16.60 -1.94
C VAL A 23 6.61 -15.60 -3.08
N LEU A 24 7.54 -14.64 -3.03
CA LEU A 24 7.71 -13.65 -4.09
C LEU A 24 8.09 -14.31 -5.43
N GLY A 25 8.97 -15.31 -5.42
CA GLY A 25 9.32 -16.08 -6.61
C GLY A 25 8.11 -16.80 -7.22
N GLU A 26 7.30 -17.44 -6.39
CA GLU A 26 6.06 -18.11 -6.82
C GLU A 26 5.04 -17.12 -7.42
N LEU A 27 4.94 -15.91 -6.87
CA LEU A 27 4.07 -14.86 -7.40
C LEU A 27 4.53 -14.37 -8.78
N VAL A 28 5.84 -14.18 -8.97
CA VAL A 28 6.41 -13.78 -10.28
C VAL A 28 6.12 -14.83 -11.34
N GLU A 29 6.29 -16.11 -11.01
CA GLU A 29 6.01 -17.21 -11.94
C GLU A 29 4.52 -17.28 -12.30
N ARG A 30 3.64 -17.13 -11.30
CA ARG A 30 2.19 -17.27 -11.47
C ARG A 30 1.52 -16.07 -12.15
N TYR A 31 1.89 -14.85 -11.77
CA TYR A 31 1.18 -13.61 -12.17
C TYR A 31 2.05 -12.67 -13.02
N GLY A 32 3.34 -12.97 -13.19
CA GLY A 32 4.26 -12.13 -13.95
C GLY A 32 4.83 -10.96 -13.16
N PRO A 33 5.83 -10.26 -13.72
CA PRO A 33 6.61 -9.25 -13.00
C PRO A 33 5.83 -7.97 -12.68
N SER A 34 4.83 -7.60 -13.50
CA SER A 34 3.98 -6.43 -13.24
C SER A 34 3.20 -6.59 -11.93
N ALA A 35 2.69 -7.80 -11.66
CA ALA A 35 1.93 -8.12 -10.46
C ALA A 35 2.74 -7.95 -9.17
N THR A 36 4.07 -8.05 -9.23
CA THR A 36 4.95 -7.95 -8.06
C THR A 36 5.81 -6.69 -8.06
N ALA A 37 5.62 -5.77 -9.01
CA ALA A 37 6.47 -4.61 -9.19
C ALA A 37 6.56 -3.73 -7.93
N ALA A 38 5.43 -3.56 -7.23
CA ALA A 38 5.35 -2.79 -5.98
C ALA A 38 6.08 -3.45 -4.79
N LEU A 39 6.48 -4.72 -4.89
CA LEU A 39 7.23 -5.45 -3.87
C LEU A 39 8.73 -5.53 -4.19
N ALA A 40 9.16 -4.92 -5.30
CA ALA A 40 10.56 -4.99 -5.74
C ALA A 40 11.48 -4.48 -4.63
N GLY A 41 12.42 -5.32 -4.21
CA GLY A 41 13.39 -4.97 -3.15
C GLY A 41 12.88 -5.07 -1.72
N HIS A 42 11.60 -5.40 -1.46
CA HIS A 42 11.09 -5.56 -0.08
C HIS A 42 11.90 -6.58 0.74
N VAL A 43 12.24 -7.73 0.14
CA VAL A 43 13.04 -8.77 0.81
C VAL A 43 14.46 -8.26 1.11
N GLU A 44 15.06 -7.50 0.20
CA GLU A 44 16.39 -6.93 0.42
C GLU A 44 16.37 -5.83 1.49
N GLN A 45 15.35 -4.97 1.49
CA GLN A 45 15.14 -3.97 2.53
C GLN A 45 14.90 -4.62 3.90
N ALA A 46 14.17 -5.74 3.97
CA ALA A 46 14.00 -6.50 5.20
C ALA A 46 15.33 -7.06 5.71
N LYS A 47 16.15 -7.65 4.83
CA LYS A 47 17.50 -8.13 5.17
C LYS A 47 18.39 -7.01 5.69
N ASP A 48 18.42 -5.85 5.04
CA ASP A 48 19.19 -4.68 5.48
C ASP A 48 18.80 -4.22 6.89
N ARG A 49 17.49 -4.20 7.19
CA ARG A 49 17.00 -3.87 8.54
C ARG A 49 17.39 -4.93 9.57
N LEU A 50 17.38 -6.22 9.20
CA LEU A 50 17.83 -7.30 10.08
C LEU A 50 19.34 -7.21 10.37
N VAL A 51 20.17 -6.88 9.37
CA VAL A 51 21.61 -6.63 9.59
C VAL A 51 21.82 -5.47 10.57
N PHE A 52 21.09 -4.36 10.38
CA PHE A 52 21.13 -3.23 11.29
C PHE A 52 20.66 -3.61 12.70
N ALA A 53 19.55 -4.34 12.83
CA ALA A 53 19.02 -4.80 14.11
C ALA A 53 20.04 -5.66 14.86
N THR A 54 20.72 -6.59 14.16
CA THR A 54 21.76 -7.44 14.74
C THR A 54 22.88 -6.60 15.37
N THR A 55 23.35 -5.59 14.65
CA THR A 55 24.39 -4.68 15.15
C THR A 55 23.92 -3.95 16.42
N GLN A 56 22.70 -3.44 16.42
CA GLN A 56 22.16 -2.72 17.57
C GLN A 56 21.91 -3.64 18.78
N LEU A 57 21.44 -4.87 18.58
CA LEU A 57 21.25 -5.85 19.66
C LEU A 57 22.59 -6.22 20.33
N ASN A 58 23.65 -6.42 19.53
CA ASN A 58 24.99 -6.69 20.06
C ASN A 58 25.51 -5.50 20.87
N HIS A 59 25.35 -4.27 20.37
CA HIS A 59 25.74 -3.06 21.11
C HIS A 59 24.90 -2.84 22.37
N ALA A 60 23.61 -3.20 22.36
CA ALA A 60 22.75 -3.12 23.53
C ALA A 60 23.22 -4.08 24.62
N ARG A 61 23.60 -5.31 24.26
CA ARG A 61 24.15 -6.31 25.18
C ARG A 61 25.45 -5.83 25.82
N GLN A 62 26.42 -5.40 25.01
CA GLN A 62 27.70 -4.89 25.51
C GLN A 62 27.53 -3.71 26.48
N ALA A 63 26.64 -2.77 26.17
CA ALA A 63 26.36 -1.64 27.05
C ALA A 63 25.70 -2.08 28.37
N ALA A 64 24.81 -3.07 28.32
CA ALA A 64 24.18 -3.64 29.52
C ALA A 64 25.21 -4.36 30.42
N ASP A 65 26.12 -5.13 29.81
CA ASP A 65 27.19 -5.83 30.53
C ASP A 65 28.16 -4.85 31.23
N LEU A 66 28.35 -3.66 30.66
CA LEU A 66 29.12 -2.56 31.23
C LEU A 66 28.35 -1.69 32.25
N GLY A 67 27.06 -1.98 32.49
CA GLY A 67 26.21 -1.20 33.39
C GLY A 67 25.70 0.13 32.82
N ASP A 68 25.95 0.43 31.55
CA ASP A 68 25.46 1.63 30.86
C ASP A 68 24.03 1.42 30.33
N ASN A 69 23.08 1.49 31.26
CA ASN A 69 21.66 1.25 31.00
C ASN A 69 21.06 2.24 29.98
N GLY A 70 21.53 3.50 29.96
CA GLY A 70 21.03 4.53 29.05
C GLY A 70 21.41 4.22 27.60
N ARG A 71 22.67 3.87 27.36
CA ARG A 71 23.15 3.45 26.04
C ARG A 71 22.51 2.14 25.62
N ALA A 72 22.38 1.16 26.52
CA ALA A 72 21.71 -0.11 26.24
C ALA A 72 20.26 0.11 25.78
N ALA A 73 19.50 0.95 26.46
CA ALA A 73 18.11 1.27 26.11
C ALA A 73 18.00 1.98 24.75
N GLY A 74 18.91 2.92 24.44
CA GLY A 74 18.95 3.58 23.14
C GLY A 74 19.19 2.61 21.98
N ARG A 75 20.15 1.68 22.15
CA ARG A 75 20.48 0.65 21.16
C ARG A 75 19.34 -0.34 20.98
N LEU A 76 18.73 -0.79 22.07
CA LEU A 76 17.58 -1.70 22.02
C LEU A 76 16.41 -1.09 21.24
N ARG A 77 16.06 0.17 21.50
CA ARG A 77 14.98 0.85 20.75
C ARG A 77 15.27 0.97 19.25
N ALA A 78 16.51 1.22 18.87
CA ALA A 78 16.91 1.24 17.47
C ALA A 78 16.78 -0.16 16.81
N ALA A 79 17.12 -1.23 17.54
CA ALA A 79 16.92 -2.60 17.07
C ALA A 79 15.43 -2.93 16.90
N GLU A 80 14.59 -2.58 17.88
CA GLU A 80 13.15 -2.81 17.84
C GLU A 80 12.49 -2.09 16.66
N GLY A 81 12.89 -0.85 16.37
CA GLY A 81 12.41 -0.11 15.20
C GLY A 81 12.78 -0.80 13.89
N ALA A 82 14.00 -1.33 13.78
CA ALA A 82 14.45 -2.04 12.58
C ALA A 82 13.73 -3.38 12.38
N ILE A 83 13.50 -4.13 13.48
CA ILE A 83 12.70 -5.36 13.45
C ILE A 83 11.26 -5.05 13.01
N ALA A 84 10.66 -3.97 13.52
CA ALA A 84 9.31 -3.57 13.12
C ALA A 84 9.21 -3.19 11.62
N GLN A 85 10.24 -2.54 11.07
CA GLN A 85 10.30 -2.22 9.64
C GLN A 85 10.50 -3.45 8.76
N ALA A 86 11.40 -4.36 9.15
CA ALA A 86 11.56 -5.63 8.45
C ALA A 86 10.23 -6.42 8.45
N ALA A 87 9.52 -6.45 9.58
CA ALA A 87 8.22 -7.11 9.67
C ALA A 87 7.19 -6.50 8.69
N ALA A 88 7.14 -5.17 8.58
CA ALA A 88 6.23 -4.49 7.64
C ALA A 88 6.48 -4.90 6.17
N PHE A 89 7.74 -5.04 5.74
CA PHE A 89 8.06 -5.50 4.38
C PHE A 89 7.62 -6.94 4.14
N ILE A 90 7.85 -7.83 5.11
CA ILE A 90 7.49 -9.25 5.01
C ILE A 90 5.96 -9.44 5.04
N ASP A 91 5.28 -8.79 5.99
CA ASP A 91 3.82 -8.79 6.07
C ASP A 91 3.19 -8.23 4.78
N GLY A 92 3.85 -7.24 4.14
CA GLY A 92 3.44 -6.71 2.84
C GLY A 92 3.46 -7.75 1.72
N VAL A 93 4.48 -8.60 1.65
CA VAL A 93 4.57 -9.69 0.65
C VAL A 93 3.43 -10.70 0.85
N GLU A 94 3.22 -11.16 2.09
CA GLU A 94 2.17 -12.14 2.41
C GLU A 94 0.77 -11.59 2.11
N ARG A 95 0.54 -10.31 2.44
CA ARG A 95 -0.74 -9.65 2.16
C ARG A 95 -0.99 -9.50 0.67
N HIS A 96 0.01 -9.05 -0.09
CA HIS A 96 -0.11 -8.87 -1.54
C HIS A 96 -0.38 -10.20 -2.25
N ALA A 97 0.20 -11.31 -1.78
CA ALA A 97 -0.13 -12.65 -2.27
C ALA A 97 -1.63 -12.95 -2.14
N GLY A 98 -2.23 -12.62 -0.98
CA GLY A 98 -3.66 -12.78 -0.74
C GLY A 98 -4.53 -11.83 -1.57
N GLU A 99 -4.06 -10.61 -1.82
CA GLU A 99 -4.75 -9.62 -2.68
C GLU A 99 -4.76 -10.06 -4.14
N LEU A 100 -3.65 -10.55 -4.68
CA LEU A 100 -3.55 -11.11 -6.03
C LEU A 100 -4.47 -12.33 -6.20
N ALA A 101 -4.47 -13.25 -5.23
CA ALA A 101 -5.35 -14.42 -5.25
C ALA A 101 -6.84 -14.01 -5.22
N ARG A 102 -7.21 -13.05 -4.37
CA ARG A 102 -8.58 -12.52 -4.28
C ARG A 102 -8.98 -11.84 -5.59
N ALA A 103 -8.11 -11.01 -6.17
CA ALA A 103 -8.37 -10.33 -7.42
C ALA A 103 -8.55 -11.34 -8.57
N SER A 104 -7.65 -12.33 -8.68
CA SER A 104 -7.75 -13.42 -9.67
C SER A 104 -9.08 -14.17 -9.59
N GLY A 105 -9.52 -14.54 -8.38
CA GLY A 105 -10.82 -15.20 -8.19
C GLY A 105 -12.04 -14.33 -8.55
N MET A 106 -11.89 -13.01 -8.56
CA MET A 106 -12.99 -12.07 -8.83
C MET A 106 -13.06 -11.61 -10.29
N VAL A 107 -11.97 -11.72 -11.07
CA VAL A 107 -11.92 -11.31 -12.48
C VAL A 107 -13.08 -11.89 -13.31
N PRO A 108 -13.39 -13.21 -13.25
CA PRO A 108 -14.50 -13.77 -14.03
C PRO A 108 -15.86 -13.13 -13.69
N ALA A 109 -16.16 -12.98 -12.39
CA ALA A 109 -17.40 -12.36 -11.95
C ALA A 109 -17.48 -10.87 -12.32
N ALA A 110 -16.35 -10.15 -12.25
CA ALA A 110 -16.26 -8.76 -12.67
C ALA A 110 -16.51 -8.60 -14.18
N LEU A 111 -16.01 -9.50 -15.02
CA LEU A 111 -16.30 -9.51 -16.47
C LEU A 111 -17.78 -9.72 -16.76
N THR A 112 -18.40 -10.75 -16.16
CA THR A 112 -19.84 -11.01 -16.34
C THR A 112 -20.68 -9.84 -15.84
N GLY A 113 -20.34 -9.28 -14.67
CA GLY A 113 -21.05 -8.12 -14.15
C GLY A 113 -20.86 -6.87 -15.02
N ALA A 114 -19.69 -6.69 -15.61
CA ALA A 114 -19.41 -5.60 -16.52
C ALA A 114 -20.25 -5.70 -17.80
N GLU A 115 -20.42 -6.90 -18.35
CA GLU A 115 -21.29 -7.15 -19.50
C GLU A 115 -22.75 -6.80 -19.19
N VAL A 116 -23.24 -7.16 -17.99
CA VAL A 116 -24.59 -6.78 -17.51
C VAL A 116 -24.76 -5.26 -17.40
N GLU A 117 -23.74 -4.56 -16.88
CA GLU A 117 -23.77 -3.10 -16.82
C GLU A 117 -23.80 -2.48 -18.22
N ILE A 118 -22.97 -2.96 -19.14
CA ILE A 118 -22.92 -2.46 -20.53
C ILE A 118 -24.24 -2.73 -21.25
N ALA A 119 -24.80 -3.94 -21.14
CA ALA A 119 -26.07 -4.31 -21.77
C ALA A 119 -27.20 -3.40 -21.29
N GLY A 120 -27.34 -3.20 -19.97
CA GLY A 120 -28.37 -2.32 -19.44
C GLY A 120 -28.16 -0.84 -19.82
N ALA A 121 -26.92 -0.38 -20.04
CA ALA A 121 -26.65 0.97 -20.53
C ALA A 121 -27.07 1.16 -22.00
N ARG A 122 -27.02 0.10 -22.82
CA ARG A 122 -27.55 0.11 -24.19
C ARG A 122 -29.09 0.18 -24.20
N GLU A 123 -29.73 -0.57 -23.31
CA GLU A 123 -31.19 -0.61 -23.19
C GLU A 123 -31.79 0.65 -22.59
N ALA A 124 -31.12 1.27 -21.61
CA ALA A 124 -31.54 2.49 -20.93
C ALA A 124 -31.88 3.66 -21.89
N ARG A 125 -31.35 3.63 -23.11
CA ARG A 125 -31.65 4.59 -24.19
C ARG A 125 -33.11 4.59 -24.65
N ARG A 126 -33.88 3.54 -24.33
CA ARG A 126 -35.26 3.36 -24.76
C ARG A 126 -36.28 3.83 -23.71
N TRP A 127 -35.83 4.28 -22.54
CA TRP A 127 -36.69 4.53 -21.38
C TRP A 127 -36.69 5.99 -20.92
N VAL A 128 -37.86 6.49 -20.52
CA VAL A 128 -38.08 7.87 -20.05
C VAL A 128 -37.44 8.14 -18.67
N ARG A 129 -37.31 7.12 -17.81
CA ARG A 129 -36.63 7.21 -16.50
C ARG A 129 -35.32 6.42 -16.51
N SER A 130 -34.36 6.91 -17.27
CA SER A 130 -33.02 6.33 -17.40
C SER A 130 -32.11 6.73 -16.24
N PRO A 131 -31.29 5.82 -15.67
CA PRO A 131 -30.22 6.15 -14.70
C PRO A 131 -29.13 7.09 -15.26
N TYR A 132 -29.21 7.41 -16.55
CA TYR A 132 -28.27 8.22 -17.32
C TYR A 132 -28.92 9.50 -17.86
N ALA A 133 -30.00 9.98 -17.23
CA ALA A 133 -30.74 11.17 -17.69
C ALA A 133 -29.87 12.45 -17.71
N ASP A 134 -28.80 12.46 -16.92
CA ASP A 134 -27.78 13.51 -16.83
C ASP A 134 -26.70 13.42 -17.94
N ILE A 135 -26.66 12.34 -18.73
CA ILE A 135 -25.62 12.09 -19.73
C ILE A 135 -26.22 12.20 -21.14
N PRO A 136 -25.65 13.04 -22.04
CA PRO A 136 -26.08 13.10 -23.43
C PRO A 136 -26.06 11.72 -24.13
N PRO A 137 -27.05 11.37 -24.96
CA PRO A 137 -27.14 10.05 -25.59
C PRO A 137 -25.91 9.66 -26.43
N GLY A 138 -25.31 10.63 -27.12
CA GLY A 138 -24.08 10.43 -27.90
C GLY A 138 -22.87 10.12 -27.01
N GLU A 139 -22.77 10.78 -25.86
CA GLU A 139 -21.71 10.53 -24.89
C GLU A 139 -21.87 9.17 -24.22
N LEU A 140 -23.10 8.80 -23.82
CA LEU A 140 -23.38 7.45 -23.31
C LEU A 140 -23.02 6.38 -24.35
N ARG A 141 -23.20 6.66 -25.65
CA ARG A 141 -22.76 5.77 -26.72
C ARG A 141 -21.26 5.62 -26.79
N ALA A 142 -20.51 6.71 -26.71
CA ALA A 142 -19.06 6.67 -26.68
C ALA A 142 -18.54 5.88 -25.47
N ARG A 143 -19.12 6.12 -24.27
CA ARG A 143 -18.75 5.40 -23.03
C ARG A 143 -19.01 3.89 -23.12
N VAL A 144 -20.14 3.48 -23.70
CA VAL A 144 -20.45 2.06 -23.95
C VAL A 144 -19.43 1.41 -24.90
N VAL A 145 -19.13 2.07 -26.02
CA VAL A 145 -18.13 1.55 -26.99
C VAL A 145 -16.75 1.44 -26.35
N HIS A 146 -16.35 2.43 -25.56
CA HIS A 146 -15.09 2.38 -24.81
C HIS A 146 -15.05 1.20 -23.84
N ALA A 147 -16.12 0.99 -23.06
CA ALA A 147 -16.20 -0.13 -22.13
C ALA A 147 -16.08 -1.48 -22.86
N ASP A 148 -16.75 -1.65 -24.00
CA ASP A 148 -16.64 -2.85 -24.84
C ASP A 148 -15.20 -3.11 -25.30
N LEU A 149 -14.51 -2.07 -25.78
CA LEU A 149 -13.12 -2.17 -26.23
C LEU A 149 -12.19 -2.58 -25.07
N VAL A 150 -12.38 -1.99 -23.89
CA VAL A 150 -11.60 -2.37 -22.70
C VAL A 150 -11.84 -3.84 -22.33
N LEU A 151 -13.09 -4.30 -22.29
CA LEU A 151 -13.39 -5.70 -21.97
C LEU A 151 -12.89 -6.66 -23.06
N ALA A 152 -12.90 -6.26 -24.33
CA ALA A 152 -12.34 -7.07 -25.41
C ALA A 152 -10.83 -7.29 -25.21
N GLY A 153 -10.07 -6.23 -24.93
CA GLY A 153 -8.64 -6.33 -24.65
C GLY A 153 -8.33 -7.13 -23.38
N VAL A 154 -9.15 -7.01 -22.33
CA VAL A 154 -9.01 -7.86 -21.13
C VAL A 154 -9.24 -9.34 -21.46
N ARG A 155 -10.28 -9.68 -22.23
CA ARG A 155 -10.53 -11.08 -22.61
C ARG A 155 -9.39 -11.64 -23.45
N GLU A 156 -8.88 -10.87 -24.41
CA GLU A 156 -7.73 -11.26 -25.22
C GLU A 156 -6.52 -11.59 -24.34
N GLU A 157 -6.17 -10.72 -23.39
CA GLU A 157 -5.09 -10.93 -22.43
C GLU A 157 -5.29 -12.20 -21.59
N LEU A 158 -6.49 -12.41 -21.04
CA LEU A 158 -6.81 -13.60 -20.23
C LEU A 158 -6.72 -14.90 -21.04
N THR A 159 -7.07 -14.85 -22.33
CA THR A 159 -7.00 -16.03 -23.23
C THR A 159 -5.62 -16.25 -23.84
N SER A 160 -4.68 -15.31 -23.66
CA SER A 160 -3.33 -15.40 -24.22
C SER A 160 -2.47 -16.51 -23.59
N GLY A 161 -2.89 -17.04 -22.43
CA GLY A 161 -2.14 -18.04 -21.66
C GLY A 161 -0.87 -17.50 -20.98
N ARG A 162 -0.63 -16.19 -21.05
CA ARG A 162 0.50 -15.53 -20.37
C ARG A 162 0.12 -15.15 -18.94
N PRO A 163 1.09 -15.12 -17.99
CA PRO A 163 0.88 -14.51 -16.68
C PRO A 163 0.42 -13.06 -16.83
N TYR A 164 -0.54 -12.66 -16.01
CA TYR A 164 -1.10 -11.31 -15.99
C TYR A 164 -1.25 -10.84 -14.53
N ASP A 165 -1.25 -9.52 -14.34
CA ASP A 165 -1.54 -8.91 -13.05
C ASP A 165 -3.06 -8.87 -12.81
N PRO A 166 -3.60 -9.67 -11.89
CA PRO A 166 -5.04 -9.70 -11.64
C PRO A 166 -5.58 -8.40 -11.03
N LEU A 167 -4.77 -7.65 -10.28
CA LEU A 167 -5.19 -6.36 -9.72
C LEU A 167 -5.28 -5.30 -10.83
N ASP A 168 -4.32 -5.28 -11.76
CA ASP A 168 -4.37 -4.38 -12.92
C ASP A 168 -5.57 -4.71 -13.83
N VAL A 169 -5.77 -5.99 -14.16
CA VAL A 169 -6.92 -6.45 -14.96
C VAL A 169 -8.24 -6.04 -14.31
N LEU A 170 -8.39 -6.31 -13.01
CA LEU A 170 -9.59 -5.94 -12.27
C LEU A 170 -9.83 -4.42 -12.27
N ARG A 171 -8.77 -3.64 -12.07
CA ARG A 171 -8.81 -2.17 -12.11
C ARG A 171 -9.21 -1.66 -13.49
N ARG A 172 -8.70 -2.25 -14.57
CA ARG A 172 -9.08 -1.91 -15.96
C ARG A 172 -10.55 -2.20 -16.24
N ILE A 173 -11.06 -3.36 -15.79
CA ILE A 173 -12.50 -3.68 -15.88
C ILE A 173 -13.32 -2.61 -15.16
N VAL A 174 -12.99 -2.32 -13.89
CA VAL A 174 -13.71 -1.34 -13.07
C VAL A 174 -13.70 0.04 -13.72
N ARG A 175 -12.52 0.54 -14.13
CA ARG A 175 -12.38 1.88 -14.73
C ARG A 175 -13.08 1.99 -16.08
N GLY A 176 -13.01 0.96 -16.91
CA GLY A 176 -13.68 0.94 -18.22
C GLY A 176 -15.21 0.95 -18.10
N VAL A 177 -15.75 0.33 -17.06
CA VAL A 177 -17.20 0.11 -16.90
C VAL A 177 -17.86 1.13 -15.98
N ALA A 178 -17.12 1.73 -15.03
CA ALA A 178 -17.67 2.71 -14.10
C ALA A 178 -18.48 3.85 -14.76
N PRO A 179 -18.09 4.41 -15.93
CA PRO A 179 -18.88 5.44 -16.60
C PRO A 179 -20.27 4.98 -17.08
N VAL A 180 -20.48 3.67 -17.23
CA VAL A 180 -21.72 3.05 -17.68
C VAL A 180 -22.38 2.16 -16.63
N ALA A 181 -21.78 1.98 -15.45
CA ALA A 181 -22.36 1.20 -14.37
C ALA A 181 -23.48 1.97 -13.67
N ALA A 182 -24.59 1.29 -13.41
CA ALA A 182 -25.72 1.79 -12.61
C ALA A 182 -25.97 0.96 -11.34
N GLY A 183 -25.14 -0.05 -11.06
CA GLY A 183 -25.26 -0.91 -9.89
C GLY A 183 -26.18 -2.11 -10.08
N ARG A 184 -26.53 -2.46 -11.32
CA ARG A 184 -27.35 -3.64 -11.67
C ARG A 184 -26.66 -4.95 -11.28
N ALA A 185 -25.35 -5.04 -11.47
CA ALA A 185 -24.61 -6.27 -11.24
C ALA A 185 -24.14 -6.43 -9.80
N GLY A 186 -24.02 -5.34 -9.03
CA GLY A 186 -23.48 -5.31 -7.66
C GLY A 186 -21.97 -5.61 -7.54
N VAL A 187 -21.41 -6.45 -8.41
CA VAL A 187 -20.00 -6.88 -8.37
C VAL A 187 -19.00 -5.79 -8.74
N ILE A 188 -19.38 -4.81 -9.57
CA ILE A 188 -18.45 -3.73 -9.98
C ILE A 188 -18.03 -2.84 -8.80
N PRO A 189 -18.95 -2.37 -7.93
CA PRO A 189 -18.58 -1.72 -6.67
C PRO A 189 -17.70 -2.58 -5.76
N VAL A 190 -17.97 -3.89 -5.64
CA VAL A 190 -17.15 -4.81 -4.84
C VAL A 190 -15.73 -4.92 -5.41
N ALA A 191 -15.61 -5.03 -6.73
CA ALA A 191 -14.33 -5.03 -7.42
C ALA A 191 -13.56 -3.72 -7.21
N ALA A 192 -14.23 -2.58 -7.35
CA ALA A 192 -13.64 -1.26 -7.11
C ALA A 192 -13.13 -1.11 -5.67
N LEU A 193 -13.88 -1.62 -4.69
CA LEU A 193 -13.49 -1.61 -3.28
C LEU A 193 -12.23 -2.45 -3.02
N VAL A 194 -12.10 -3.63 -3.65
CA VAL A 194 -10.88 -4.45 -3.53
C VAL A 194 -9.68 -3.72 -4.12
N CYS A 195 -9.80 -3.14 -5.32
CA CYS A 195 -8.72 -2.35 -5.93
C CYS A 195 -8.31 -1.17 -5.04
N ALA A 196 -9.27 -0.37 -4.60
CA ALA A 196 -9.01 0.81 -3.77
C ALA A 196 -8.37 0.47 -2.42
N ARG A 197 -8.84 -0.59 -1.74
CA ARG A 197 -8.24 -1.05 -0.47
C ARG A 197 -6.81 -1.54 -0.65
N SER A 198 -6.55 -2.32 -1.70
CA SER A 198 -5.21 -2.83 -1.99
C SER A 198 -4.26 -1.66 -2.30
N ALA A 199 -4.71 -0.69 -3.12
CA ALA A 199 -3.93 0.51 -3.43
C ALA A 199 -3.63 1.37 -2.20
N VAL A 200 -4.63 1.63 -1.34
CA VAL A 200 -4.43 2.41 -0.10
C VAL A 200 -3.48 1.67 0.84
N THR A 201 -3.61 0.36 0.99
CA THR A 201 -2.74 -0.43 1.87
C THR A 201 -1.30 -0.43 1.37
N GLY A 202 -1.07 -0.58 0.06
CA GLY A 202 0.26 -0.49 -0.53
C GLY A 202 0.90 0.90 -0.37
N ALA A 203 0.11 1.97 -0.55
CA ALA A 203 0.58 3.33 -0.30
C ALA A 203 0.89 3.58 1.19
N ASP A 204 0.05 3.07 2.09
CA ASP A 204 0.25 3.15 3.54
C ASP A 204 1.57 2.52 3.97
N ASP A 205 1.89 1.33 3.45
CA ASP A 205 3.12 0.61 3.77
C ASP A 205 4.36 1.41 3.34
N VAL A 206 4.39 1.93 2.11
CA VAL A 206 5.52 2.72 1.60
C VAL A 206 5.69 4.00 2.42
N VAL A 207 4.60 4.72 2.69
CA VAL A 207 4.64 5.97 3.47
C VAL A 207 5.07 5.72 4.92
N ALA A 208 4.60 4.64 5.54
CA ALA A 208 4.94 4.30 6.93
C ALA A 208 6.41 3.86 7.06
N THR A 209 6.92 3.08 6.11
CA THR A 209 8.29 2.56 6.13
C THR A 209 9.35 3.59 5.71
N HIS A 210 8.95 4.65 4.99
CA HIS A 210 9.85 5.70 4.48
C HIS A 210 9.44 7.12 4.93
N ARG A 211 8.90 7.23 6.13
CA ARG A 211 8.33 8.47 6.67
C ARG A 211 9.28 9.68 6.62
N ALA A 212 10.60 9.49 6.62
CA ALA A 212 11.55 10.60 6.57
C ALA A 212 11.82 11.09 5.13
N ALA A 213 11.60 10.23 4.13
CA ALA A 213 11.82 10.54 2.73
C ALA A 213 10.57 11.10 2.04
N VAL A 214 9.39 10.57 2.40
CA VAL A 214 8.14 10.93 1.72
C VAL A 214 7.71 12.37 2.02
N GLY A 215 7.25 13.08 0.99
CA GLY A 215 6.79 14.47 1.02
C GLY A 215 5.34 14.65 1.49
N GLY A 216 4.92 15.91 1.66
CA GLY A 216 3.55 16.26 2.08
C GLY A 216 2.48 15.94 1.02
N GLU A 217 2.86 16.00 -0.25
CA GLU A 217 1.96 15.80 -1.38
C GLU A 217 1.45 14.35 -1.47
N ALA A 218 2.35 13.36 -1.36
CA ALA A 218 2.00 11.94 -1.29
C ALA A 218 1.08 11.64 -0.11
N ARG A 219 1.40 12.18 1.08
CA ARG A 219 0.59 12.00 2.31
C ARG A 219 -0.80 12.61 2.16
N THR A 220 -0.94 13.74 1.48
CA THR A 220 -2.22 14.41 1.26
C THR A 220 -3.13 13.58 0.35
N ARG A 221 -2.59 13.06 -0.77
CA ARG A 221 -3.35 12.16 -1.64
C ARG A 221 -3.80 10.89 -0.93
N LEU A 222 -2.91 10.31 -0.12
CA LEU A 222 -3.24 9.13 0.68
C LEU A 222 -4.32 9.41 1.72
N ALA A 223 -4.27 10.57 2.39
CA ALA A 223 -5.30 10.98 3.33
C ALA A 223 -6.67 11.13 2.65
N GLU A 224 -6.70 11.72 1.45
CA GLU A 224 -7.94 11.85 0.67
C GLU A 224 -8.46 10.50 0.17
N ALA A 225 -7.59 9.60 -0.29
CA ALA A 225 -7.97 8.24 -0.66
C ALA A 225 -8.62 7.49 0.51
N ARG A 226 -8.03 7.60 1.72
CA ARG A 226 -8.62 7.04 2.95
C ARG A 226 -9.96 7.69 3.31
N ARG A 227 -10.10 9.00 3.12
CA ARG A 227 -11.35 9.73 3.37
C ARG A 227 -12.48 9.21 2.48
N LEU A 228 -12.20 8.91 1.22
CA LEU A 228 -13.18 8.34 0.28
C LEU A 228 -13.53 6.88 0.59
N LEU A 229 -12.60 6.11 1.17
CA LEU A 229 -12.86 4.73 1.63
C LEU A 229 -13.51 4.64 3.00
N ALA A 230 -13.47 5.72 3.78
CA ALA A 230 -14.12 5.75 5.08
C ALA A 230 -15.62 5.45 4.91
N PRO A 231 -16.22 4.60 5.76
CA PRO A 231 -17.65 4.40 5.74
C PRO A 231 -18.34 5.76 5.77
N PRO A 232 -19.27 6.05 4.85
CA PRO A 232 -19.97 7.32 4.91
C PRO A 232 -20.63 7.43 6.29
N ALA A 233 -20.46 8.58 6.96
CA ALA A 233 -21.34 8.95 8.07
C ALA A 233 -22.79 8.71 7.61
N PRO A 234 -23.72 8.25 8.48
CA PRO A 234 -25.07 7.85 8.09
C PRO A 234 -25.66 8.90 7.15
N ALA A 235 -25.64 8.56 5.86
CA ALA A 235 -25.90 9.54 4.83
C ALA A 235 -27.41 9.81 4.84
N PRO A 236 -27.85 11.05 4.54
CA PRO A 236 -29.24 11.26 4.18
C PRO A 236 -29.61 10.28 3.05
N ALA A 237 -30.79 9.68 3.14
CA ALA A 237 -31.30 8.74 2.14
C ALA A 237 -31.22 9.40 0.74
N GLY A 238 -30.36 8.89 -0.15
CA GLY A 238 -30.20 9.47 -1.49
C GLY A 238 -28.84 9.33 -2.17
N ARG A 239 -27.79 8.79 -1.53
CA ARG A 239 -26.52 8.51 -2.24
C ARG A 239 -26.71 7.33 -3.20
N GLY A 240 -26.62 7.59 -4.51
CA GLY A 240 -26.84 6.59 -5.54
C GLY A 240 -25.62 5.68 -5.78
N PRO A 241 -25.80 4.44 -6.28
CA PRO A 241 -24.72 3.49 -6.56
C PRO A 241 -23.60 4.02 -7.48
N ARG A 242 -23.92 4.96 -8.37
CA ARG A 242 -22.94 5.58 -9.29
C ARG A 242 -21.96 6.49 -8.57
N ALA A 243 -22.44 7.25 -7.58
CA ALA A 243 -21.60 8.14 -6.79
C ALA A 243 -20.65 7.35 -5.90
N GLU A 244 -21.16 6.28 -5.27
CA GLU A 244 -20.32 5.36 -4.47
C GLU A 244 -19.22 4.71 -5.32
N LEU A 245 -19.56 4.21 -6.52
CA LEU A 245 -18.56 3.66 -7.42
C LEU A 245 -17.51 4.71 -7.85
N ALA A 246 -17.94 5.95 -8.11
CA ALA A 246 -17.02 7.04 -8.46
C ALA A 246 -16.07 7.38 -7.31
N ASP A 247 -16.53 7.39 -6.06
CA ASP A 247 -15.70 7.58 -4.86
C ASP A 247 -14.65 6.46 -4.77
N LEU A 248 -15.03 5.19 -4.98
CA LEU A 248 -14.11 4.05 -4.94
C LEU A 248 -13.03 4.12 -6.04
N VAL A 249 -13.41 4.47 -7.27
CA VAL A 249 -12.46 4.67 -8.38
C VAL A 249 -11.52 5.84 -8.10
N SER A 250 -12.03 6.91 -7.49
CA SER A 250 -11.23 8.09 -7.13
C SER A 250 -10.25 7.75 -6.01
N ALA A 251 -10.66 6.97 -5.00
CA ALA A 251 -9.80 6.49 -3.94
C ALA A 251 -8.66 5.62 -4.47
N ASP A 252 -8.94 4.66 -5.36
CA ASP A 252 -7.91 3.86 -6.03
C ASP A 252 -6.91 4.74 -6.80
N THR A 253 -7.41 5.72 -7.56
CA THR A 253 -6.57 6.63 -8.36
C THR A 253 -5.66 7.47 -7.47
N LEU A 254 -6.20 8.07 -6.40
CA LEU A 254 -5.44 8.88 -5.46
C LEU A 254 -4.38 8.06 -4.70
N ALA A 255 -4.71 6.81 -4.35
CA ALA A 255 -3.77 5.91 -3.68
C ALA A 255 -2.61 5.51 -4.59
N GLN A 256 -2.87 5.21 -5.88
CA GLN A 256 -1.81 4.94 -6.86
C GLN A 256 -0.89 6.16 -7.04
N GLN A 257 -1.47 7.36 -7.18
CA GLN A 257 -0.67 8.59 -7.26
C GLN A 257 0.14 8.83 -5.98
N ALA A 258 -0.42 8.55 -4.80
CA ALA A 258 0.31 8.67 -3.55
C ALA A 258 1.52 7.71 -3.48
N HIS A 259 1.34 6.48 -3.96
CA HIS A 259 2.42 5.49 -4.04
C HIS A 259 3.51 5.93 -5.02
N GLU A 260 3.15 6.36 -6.24
CA GLU A 260 4.10 6.85 -7.25
C GLU A 260 4.94 8.04 -6.76
N LEU A 261 4.28 9.01 -6.10
CA LEU A 261 4.96 10.15 -5.50
C LEU A 261 5.88 9.74 -4.35
N ALA A 262 5.44 8.82 -3.48
CA ALA A 262 6.25 8.32 -2.39
C ALA A 262 7.51 7.60 -2.92
N GLU A 263 7.36 6.78 -3.95
CA GLU A 263 8.46 6.11 -4.65
C GLU A 263 9.43 7.10 -5.30
N GLN A 264 8.90 8.17 -5.91
CA GLN A 264 9.73 9.27 -6.43
C GLN A 264 10.51 9.97 -5.32
N ASP A 265 9.85 10.30 -4.20
CA ASP A 265 10.47 10.93 -3.04
C ASP A 265 11.58 10.05 -2.44
N ILE A 266 11.36 8.73 -2.34
CA ILE A 266 12.37 7.78 -1.87
C ILE A 266 13.58 7.75 -2.80
N ARG A 267 13.36 7.71 -4.13
CA ARG A 267 14.46 7.76 -5.11
C ARG A 267 15.25 9.06 -5.01
N LEU A 268 14.57 10.20 -4.90
CA LEU A 268 15.21 11.51 -4.79
C LEU A 268 15.98 11.65 -3.48
N HIS A 269 15.42 11.18 -2.37
CA HIS A 269 16.09 11.18 -1.06
C HIS A 269 17.32 10.24 -1.04
N GLY A 270 17.26 9.13 -1.78
CA GLY A 270 18.38 8.20 -1.97
C GLY A 270 19.53 8.76 -2.80
N HIS A 271 19.37 9.93 -3.43
CA HIS A 271 20.46 10.71 -4.05
C HIS A 271 20.84 11.89 -3.13
N PRO A 272 21.61 11.67 -2.05
CA PRO A 272 22.32 12.77 -1.45
C PRO A 272 23.33 13.27 -2.48
N ALA A 273 23.01 14.39 -3.15
CA ALA A 273 24.05 15.25 -3.67
C ALA A 273 24.97 15.60 -2.49
N ASP A 274 26.25 15.24 -2.60
CA ASP A 274 27.36 15.66 -1.73
C ASP A 274 27.56 14.95 -0.36
N ALA A 275 27.84 13.64 -0.35
CA ALA A 275 28.58 13.04 0.78
C ALA A 275 29.62 11.99 0.30
N PRO A 276 30.94 12.27 0.39
CA PRO A 276 31.97 11.31 0.01
C PRO A 276 32.15 10.24 1.08
N GLY A 277 31.95 8.98 0.67
CA GLY A 277 32.53 7.75 1.22
C GLY A 277 32.38 7.47 2.72
N HIS A 278 31.55 6.48 3.08
CA HIS A 278 31.81 5.51 4.16
C HIS A 278 30.72 4.43 4.19
N ASP A 279 31.10 3.18 3.95
CA ASP A 279 30.36 1.91 4.10
C ASP A 279 28.88 2.02 4.56
N ILE A 280 27.98 1.91 3.57
CA ILE A 280 26.61 2.42 3.60
C ILE A 280 25.57 1.27 3.45
N SER A 281 25.81 0.10 4.06
CA SER A 281 24.81 -0.98 4.04
C SER A 281 23.92 -0.89 5.30
N GLY A 282 22.60 -0.79 5.13
CA GLY A 282 21.60 -0.74 6.21
C GLY A 282 21.37 0.62 6.89
N ARG A 283 22.37 1.53 6.95
CA ARG A 283 22.20 2.86 7.59
C ARG A 283 21.31 3.82 6.80
N THR A 284 21.46 3.88 5.48
CA THR A 284 20.59 4.71 4.62
C THR A 284 19.14 4.30 4.77
N GLY A 285 18.86 3.00 4.80
CA GLY A 285 17.53 2.49 5.08
C GLY A 285 17.01 2.86 6.48
N ALA A 286 17.84 2.74 7.51
CA ALA A 286 17.47 3.13 8.87
C ALA A 286 17.21 4.65 9.00
N VAL A 287 17.90 5.51 8.23
CA VAL A 287 17.62 6.95 8.14
C VAL A 287 16.33 7.21 7.36
N LEU A 288 16.13 6.57 6.21
CA LEU A 288 14.92 6.67 5.38
C LEU A 288 13.65 6.30 6.16
N GLY A 289 13.73 5.26 6.98
CA GLY A 289 12.64 4.85 7.86
C GLY A 289 12.53 5.65 9.15
N GLY A 290 13.40 6.63 9.37
CA GLY A 290 13.42 7.47 10.56
C GLY A 290 13.71 6.68 11.85
N ILE A 291 14.49 5.60 11.78
CA ILE A 291 15.09 4.93 12.94
C ILE A 291 16.32 5.71 13.40
N LEU A 292 17.07 6.28 12.46
CA LEU A 292 18.23 7.14 12.71
C LEU A 292 17.92 8.58 12.28
N LEU A 293 18.42 9.56 13.04
CA LEU A 293 18.45 10.95 12.62
C LEU A 293 19.60 11.16 11.60
N PRO A 294 19.44 12.04 10.60
CA PRO A 294 20.57 12.50 9.80
C PRO A 294 21.62 13.13 10.72
N ASN A 295 22.89 12.84 10.46
CA ASN A 295 24.01 13.20 11.32
C ASN A 295 24.22 14.73 11.29
N MET A 296 23.56 15.47 12.18
CA MET A 296 23.78 16.91 12.38
C MET A 296 25.08 17.11 13.19
N PRO A 297 26.07 17.89 12.71
CA PRO A 297 27.41 17.94 13.33
C PRO A 297 27.54 18.53 14.74
N ASN A 298 26.45 18.83 15.47
CA ASN A 298 26.57 19.54 16.74
C ASN A 298 25.46 19.27 17.78
N MET A 299 24.88 18.07 17.81
CA MET A 299 23.84 17.72 18.80
C MET A 299 24.39 16.74 19.87
N PRO A 300 24.26 17.05 21.18
CA PRO A 300 24.61 16.08 22.23
C PRO A 300 23.71 14.85 22.11
N ALA A 301 24.29 13.66 22.25
CA ALA A 301 23.59 12.39 22.14
C ALA A 301 22.50 12.25 23.22
N GLY A 302 21.28 12.74 22.95
CA GLY A 302 20.21 12.73 23.96
C GLY A 302 18.84 13.29 23.56
N GLY A 303 18.62 13.68 22.30
CA GLY A 303 17.28 14.08 21.85
C GLY A 303 16.29 12.90 21.87
N PRO A 304 14.99 13.13 22.15
CA PRO A 304 13.99 12.06 22.07
C PRO A 304 13.96 11.47 20.66
N PRO A 305 14.18 10.16 20.48
CA PRO A 305 14.10 9.54 19.16
C PRO A 305 12.65 9.59 18.65
N PRO A 306 12.42 9.78 17.34
CA PRO A 306 11.08 9.81 16.79
C PRO A 306 10.40 8.45 16.98
N SER A 307 9.30 8.41 17.74
CA SER A 307 8.51 7.21 17.99
C SER A 307 8.02 6.59 16.67
N PHE A 308 8.26 5.30 16.47
CA PHE A 308 7.56 4.50 15.45
C PHE A 308 6.12 4.30 15.94
N GLY A 309 5.21 5.18 15.51
CA GLY A 309 3.78 4.98 15.68
C GLY A 309 3.29 4.08 14.56
N GLY A 310 3.01 2.82 14.84
CA GLY A 310 2.43 1.91 13.86
C GLY A 310 1.00 2.33 13.48
N PRO A 311 0.44 1.77 12.39
CA PRO A 311 -0.92 2.10 11.92
C PRO A 311 -2.04 1.80 12.93
N ARG A 312 -1.74 1.12 14.05
CA ARG A 312 -2.68 0.77 15.12
C ARG A 312 -2.71 1.73 16.33
N SER A 313 -1.90 2.80 16.35
CA SER A 313 -1.82 3.73 17.50
C SER A 313 -2.46 5.11 17.26
N HIS A 314 -3.48 5.19 16.40
CA HIS A 314 -4.12 6.46 16.02
C HIS A 314 -5.29 6.91 16.89
N ASP A 315 -5.44 6.41 18.12
CA ASP A 315 -6.37 7.01 19.07
C ASP A 315 -5.66 8.06 19.93
N ARG A 316 -6.01 9.33 19.69
CA ARG A 316 -5.69 10.43 20.60
C ARG A 316 -6.25 10.07 21.98
N ARG A 317 -5.39 9.90 22.98
CA ARG A 317 -5.83 9.99 24.38
C ARG A 317 -6.37 11.40 24.61
N PRO A 318 -7.63 11.57 25.06
CA PRO A 318 -8.07 12.87 25.56
C PRO A 318 -7.20 13.22 26.78
N ALA A 319 -6.78 14.48 26.87
CA ALA A 319 -6.06 14.99 28.02
C ALA A 319 -6.91 14.81 29.30
N PRO A 320 -6.31 14.45 30.45
CA PRO A 320 -7.04 14.46 31.70
C PRO A 320 -7.51 15.88 31.98
N THR A 321 -8.81 16.05 32.15
CA THR A 321 -9.38 17.25 32.76
C THR A 321 -9.08 17.17 34.24
N ASP A 322 -8.21 18.04 34.73
CA ASP A 322 -7.99 18.24 36.17
C ASP A 322 -9.32 18.66 36.81
N GLY A 323 -9.68 17.96 37.89
CA GLY A 323 -10.72 18.33 38.84
C GLY A 323 -10.10 18.73 40.16
#